data_AF-A0A359CEC6-F1
#
_entry.id   AF-A0A359CEC6-F1
#
_cell.length_a   1.000
_cell.length_b   1.000
_cell.length_c   1.000
_cell.angle_alpha   90.00
_cell.angle_beta   90.00
_cell.angle_gamma   90.00
#
_symmetry.space_group_name_H-M   'P 1'
#
loop_
_entity.id
_entity.type
_entity.pdbx_description
1 polymer ?
#
loop_
_entity_poly.entity_id
_entity_poly.type
_entity_poly.pdbx_seq_one_letter_code
_entity_poly.pdbx_strand_id
1 'polypeptide(L)'
;MTEQQLIQFKKTTYLPNGLSVAETERRMNERIADLYVELWERGLTPKYRDARCKSDKEIIRANVDGSEDLLLFNSNDKTYTLLRQLSPEGQGRLTALTEHIRRPVANV
;
A
#
# COMPACT_ATOMS: atom_id res chain seq x y z
N MET A 1 9.30 -9.26 -23.62
CA MET A 1 8.53 -10.32 -22.92
C MET A 1 7.08 -9.85 -22.82
N THR A 2 6.13 -10.65 -23.26
CA THR A 2 4.70 -10.33 -23.17
C THR A 2 4.18 -10.54 -21.75
N GLU A 3 3.01 -9.98 -21.43
CA GLU A 3 2.36 -10.18 -20.12
C GLU A 3 2.09 -11.66 -19.82
N GLN A 4 1.63 -12.41 -20.83
CA GLN A 4 1.43 -13.87 -20.72
C GLN A 4 2.73 -14.62 -20.41
N GLN A 5 3.84 -14.22 -21.06
CA GLN A 5 5.15 -14.81 -20.78
C GLN A 5 5.61 -14.50 -19.34
N LEU A 6 5.37 -13.29 -18.84
CA LEU A 6 5.69 -12.91 -17.46
C LEU A 6 4.86 -13.70 -16.45
N ILE A 7 3.55 -13.82 -16.67
CA ILE A 7 2.66 -14.60 -15.80
C ILE A 7 3.12 -16.06 -15.76
N GLN A 8 3.42 -16.64 -16.92
CA GLN A 8 3.90 -18.01 -17.00
C GLN A 8 5.22 -18.18 -16.25
N PHE A 9 6.19 -17.29 -16.50
CA PHE A 9 7.46 -17.27 -15.78
C PHE A 9 7.25 -17.22 -14.26
N LYS A 10 6.41 -16.30 -13.77
CA LYS A 10 6.16 -16.16 -12.33
C LYS A 10 5.55 -17.41 -11.71
N LYS A 11 4.71 -18.14 -12.45
CA LYS A 11 4.08 -19.38 -12.00
C LYS A 11 5.03 -20.57 -11.99
N THR A 12 5.94 -20.67 -12.96
CA THR A 12 6.81 -21.84 -13.13
C THR A 12 8.20 -21.70 -12.52
N THR A 13 8.66 -20.47 -12.26
CA THR A 13 9.97 -20.25 -11.63
C THR A 13 9.81 -20.36 -10.12
N TYR A 14 10.52 -21.33 -9.53
CA TYR A 14 10.59 -21.54 -8.09
C TYR A 14 11.84 -20.88 -7.50
N LEU A 15 11.67 -20.30 -6.32
CA LEU A 15 12.73 -19.71 -5.51
C LEU A 15 13.30 -20.76 -4.53
N PRO A 16 14.48 -20.53 -3.92
CA PRO A 16 15.09 -21.46 -2.96
C PRO A 16 14.22 -21.80 -1.74
N ASN A 17 13.20 -20.98 -1.45
CA ASN A 17 12.21 -21.22 -0.39
C ASN A 17 11.12 -22.25 -0.79
N GLY A 18 11.20 -22.84 -1.99
CA GLY A 18 10.23 -23.82 -2.50
C GLY A 18 8.91 -23.23 -3.00
N LEU A 19 8.79 -21.90 -3.02
CA LEU A 19 7.61 -21.20 -3.54
C LEU A 19 7.87 -20.69 -4.96
N SER A 20 6.83 -20.62 -5.78
CA SER A 20 6.93 -19.90 -7.04
C SER A 20 7.09 -18.39 -6.80
N VAL A 21 7.58 -17.66 -7.80
CA VAL A 21 7.64 -16.20 -7.74
C VAL A 21 6.25 -15.62 -7.49
N ALA A 22 5.22 -16.12 -8.18
CA ALA A 22 3.83 -15.69 -8.00
C ALA A 22 3.33 -15.91 -6.56
N GLU A 23 3.64 -17.08 -5.97
CA GLU A 23 3.24 -17.41 -4.60
C GLU A 23 3.98 -16.56 -3.56
N THR A 24 5.26 -16.29 -3.81
CA THR A 24 6.06 -15.40 -2.94
C THR A 24 5.52 -13.97 -2.98
N GLU A 25 5.22 -13.44 -4.16
CA GLU A 25 4.62 -12.12 -4.34
C GLU A 25 3.24 -12.03 -3.66
N ARG A 26 2.40 -13.07 -3.80
CA ARG A 26 1.09 -13.14 -3.14
C ARG A 26 1.23 -13.02 -1.63
N ARG A 27 2.06 -13.87 -1.01
CA ARG A 27 2.29 -13.85 0.45
C ARG A 27 2.88 -12.53 0.93
N MET A 28 3.78 -11.94 0.16
CA MET A 28 4.35 -10.63 0.48
C MET A 28 3.27 -9.54 0.45
N ASN A 29 2.40 -9.54 -0.56
CA ASN A 29 1.30 -8.58 -0.67
C ASN A 29 0.29 -8.72 0.48
N GLU A 30 -0.04 -9.96 0.87
CA GLU A 30 -0.87 -10.24 2.04
C GLU A 30 -0.23 -9.66 3.32
N ARG A 31 1.06 -9.94 3.54
CA ARG A 31 1.75 -9.40 4.72
C ARG A 31 1.83 -7.87 4.74
N ILE A 32 2.02 -7.23 3.57
CA ILE A 32 2.01 -5.77 3.46
C ILE A 32 0.62 -5.22 3.77
N ALA A 33 -0.45 -5.88 3.31
CA ALA A 33 -1.82 -5.48 3.60
C ALA A 33 -2.09 -5.54 5.12
N ASP A 34 -1.70 -6.63 5.78
CA ASP A 34 -1.82 -6.77 7.24
C ASP A 34 -1.06 -5.66 7.98
N LEU A 35 0.18 -5.38 7.56
CA LEU A 35 1.00 -4.31 8.15
C LEU A 35 0.34 -2.92 8.00
N TYR A 36 -0.35 -2.66 6.90
CA TYR A 36 -1.07 -1.40 6.73
C TYR A 36 -2.27 -1.29 7.68
N VAL A 37 -3.01 -2.39 7.88
CA VAL A 37 -4.08 -2.46 8.88
C VAL A 37 -3.53 -2.21 10.28
N GLU A 38 -2.46 -2.91 10.69
CA GLU A 38 -1.79 -2.73 11.98
C GLU A 38 -1.33 -1.27 12.20
N LEU A 39 -0.83 -0.60 11.15
CA LEU A 39 -0.42 0.81 11.24
C LEU A 39 -1.61 1.72 11.51
N TRP A 40 -2.71 1.57 10.77
CA TRP A 40 -3.90 2.38 10.99
C TRP A 40 -4.52 2.17 12.37
N GLU A 41 -4.58 0.93 12.87
CA GLU A 41 -5.05 0.62 14.23
C GLU A 41 -4.23 1.35 15.31
N ARG A 42 -2.95 1.61 15.03
CA ARG A 42 -2.04 2.37 15.90
C ARG A 42 -2.07 3.88 15.68
N GLY A 43 -2.99 4.37 14.85
CA GLY A 43 -3.11 5.80 14.50
C GLY A 43 -2.00 6.29 13.55
N LEU A 44 -1.28 5.39 12.90
CA LEU A 44 -0.25 5.72 11.91
C LEU A 44 -0.82 5.56 10.50
N THR A 45 -0.46 6.49 9.60
CA THR A 45 -0.87 6.40 8.19
C THR A 45 0.25 5.78 7.35
N PRO A 46 0.03 4.61 6.72
CA PRO A 46 0.95 4.02 5.77
C PRO A 46 1.32 5.00 4.65
N LYS A 47 2.55 4.85 4.16
CA LYS A 47 3.11 5.67 3.10
C LYS A 47 3.72 4.78 2.03
N TYR A 48 3.46 5.08 0.77
CA TYR A 48 3.98 4.31 -0.36
C TYR A 48 4.21 5.19 -1.58
N ARG A 49 4.79 4.63 -2.64
CA ARG A 49 4.98 5.32 -3.93
C ARG A 49 4.40 4.49 -5.05
N ASP A 50 3.81 5.16 -6.04
CA ASP A 50 3.39 4.56 -7.30
C ASP A 50 3.60 5.55 -8.46
N ALA A 51 3.10 5.20 -9.65
CA ALA A 51 3.27 6.00 -10.87
C ALA A 51 2.70 7.43 -10.79
N ARG A 52 1.89 7.76 -9.78
CA ARG A 52 1.37 9.12 -9.55
C ARG A 52 2.42 10.05 -8.93
N CYS A 53 3.49 9.50 -8.34
CA CYS A 53 4.61 10.27 -7.79
C CYS A 53 5.57 10.67 -8.93
N LYS A 54 5.83 11.97 -9.09
CA LYS A 54 6.68 12.54 -10.15
C LYS A 54 8.14 12.73 -9.74
N SER A 55 8.42 12.70 -8.44
CA SER A 55 9.78 12.81 -7.90
C SER A 55 10.04 11.73 -6.85
N ASP A 56 11.31 11.52 -6.53
CA ASP A 56 11.79 10.69 -5.42
C ASP A 56 11.34 11.20 -4.04
N LYS A 57 11.03 12.49 -3.93
CA LYS A 57 10.54 13.14 -2.72
C LYS A 57 9.02 13.08 -2.55
N GLU A 58 8.30 12.70 -3.60
CA GLU A 58 6.85 12.53 -3.55
C GLU A 58 6.46 11.16 -3.00
N ILE A 59 5.53 11.17 -2.04
CA ILE A 59 5.02 10.00 -1.33
C ILE A 59 3.51 10.11 -1.21
N ILE A 60 2.82 8.99 -1.34
CA ILE A 60 1.39 8.87 -1.10
C ILE A 60 1.15 8.45 0.34
N ARG A 61 0.32 9.19 1.07
CA ARG A 61 -0.21 8.81 2.38
C ARG A 61 -1.58 8.16 2.18
N ALA A 62 -1.74 6.94 2.68
CA ALA A 62 -3.02 6.24 2.71
C ALA A 62 -3.70 6.49 4.06
N ASN A 63 -4.82 7.20 4.04
CA ASN A 63 -5.55 7.55 5.25
C ASN A 63 -6.50 6.41 5.66
N VAL A 64 -6.83 6.34 6.95
CA VAL A 64 -7.69 5.29 7.52
C VAL A 64 -9.13 5.35 7.00
N ASP A 65 -9.56 6.52 6.55
CA ASP A 65 -10.84 6.76 5.88
C ASP A 65 -10.81 6.35 4.38
N GLY A 66 -9.72 5.71 3.94
CA GLY A 66 -9.52 5.26 2.57
C GLY A 66 -9.31 6.40 1.57
N SER A 67 -9.12 7.66 2.02
CA SER A 67 -8.64 8.74 1.16
C SER A 67 -7.12 8.64 0.95
N GLU A 68 -6.61 9.34 -0.06
CA GLU A 68 -5.18 9.37 -0.36
C GLU A 68 -4.69 10.79 -0.59
N ASP A 69 -3.53 11.10 -0.02
CA ASP A 69 -2.87 12.39 -0.15
C ASP A 69 -1.50 12.24 -0.80
N LEU A 70 -1.15 13.17 -1.68
CA LEU A 70 0.21 13.33 -2.19
C LEU A 70 0.98 14.29 -1.29
N LEU A 71 2.09 13.83 -0.74
CA LEU A 71 2.97 14.57 0.15
C LEU A 71 4.34 14.79 -0.52
N LEU A 72 4.98 15.91 -0.20
CA LEU A 72 6.39 16.16 -0.47
C LEU A 72 7.19 15.97 0.82
N PHE A 73 8.17 15.07 0.79
CA PHE A 73 9.07 14.86 1.92
C PHE A 73 10.23 15.86 1.89
N ASN A 74 10.44 16.56 3.00
CA ASN A 74 11.60 17.41 3.23
C ASN A 74 12.64 16.64 4.07
N SER A 75 13.78 16.32 3.44
CA SER A 75 14.84 15.55 4.11
C SER A 75 15.59 16.34 5.18
N ASN A 76 15.57 17.67 5.13
CA ASN A 76 16.35 18.51 6.04
C ASN A 76 15.76 18.50 7.46
N ASP A 77 14.43 18.56 7.55
CA ASP A 77 13.70 18.59 8.83
C ASP A 77 12.87 17.31 9.08
N LYS A 78 12.88 16.36 8.14
CA LYS A 78 12.13 15.10 8.18
C LYS A 78 10.62 15.32 8.26
N THR A 79 10.11 16.37 7.62
CA THR A 79 8.68 16.70 7.59
C THR A 79 8.03 16.36 6.26
N TYR A 80 6.69 16.40 6.24
CA TYR A 80 5.88 16.19 5.06
C TYR A 80 5.00 17.41 4.81
N THR A 81 5.01 17.90 3.58
CA THR A 81 4.09 18.95 3.12
C THR A 81 3.00 18.32 2.26
N LEU A 82 1.73 18.58 2.57
CA LEU A 82 0.63 18.17 1.71
C LEU A 82 0.68 18.95 0.40
N LEU A 83 0.79 18.25 -0.73
CA LEU A 83 0.71 18.86 -2.05
C LEU A 83 -0.75 18.92 -2.53
N ARG A 84 -1.48 17.82 -2.45
CA ARG A 84 -2.90 17.71 -2.83
C ARG A 84 -3.52 16.39 -2.37
N GLN A 85 -4.84 16.36 -2.29
CA GLN A 85 -5.59 15.12 -2.21
C GLN A 85 -5.58 14.43 -3.58
N LEU A 86 -5.28 13.12 -3.61
CA LEU A 86 -5.32 12.27 -4.81
C LEU A 86 -6.66 11.58 -4.98
N SER A 87 -7.28 11.18 -3.87
CA SER A 87 -8.56 10.48 -3.87
C SER A 87 -9.33 10.84 -2.61
N PRO A 88 -10.65 11.10 -2.72
CA PRO A 88 -11.48 11.39 -1.57
C PRO A 88 -11.71 10.13 -0.72
N GLU A 89 -12.41 10.30 0.40
CA GLU A 89 -12.78 9.21 1.31
C GLU A 89 -13.36 8.00 0.56
N GLY A 90 -12.86 6.81 0.91
CA GLY A 90 -13.36 5.55 0.37
C GLY A 90 -12.94 5.24 -1.07
N GLN A 91 -12.18 6.10 -1.74
CA GLN A 91 -11.81 5.95 -3.17
C GLN A 91 -10.32 5.68 -3.41
N GLY A 92 -9.50 5.66 -2.37
CA GLY A 92 -8.10 5.34 -2.44
C GLY A 92 -7.82 3.89 -2.83
N ARG A 93 -6.62 3.63 -3.33
CA ARG A 93 -6.18 2.30 -3.77
C ARG A 93 -6.32 1.23 -2.69
N LEU A 94 -6.13 1.60 -1.43
CA LEU A 94 -6.16 0.70 -0.28
C LEU A 94 -7.47 0.76 0.50
N THR A 95 -8.51 1.38 -0.06
CA THR A 95 -9.81 1.57 0.61
C THR A 95 -10.41 0.25 1.13
N ALA A 96 -10.31 -0.83 0.35
CA ALA A 96 -10.84 -2.14 0.75
C ALA A 96 -10.20 -2.68 2.04
N LEU A 97 -8.94 -2.31 2.33
CA LEU A 97 -8.26 -2.71 3.57
C LEU A 97 -8.80 -1.93 4.79
N THR A 98 -9.40 -0.77 4.58
CA THR A 98 -9.93 0.07 5.65
C THR A 98 -11.26 -0.44 6.21
N GLU A 99 -11.95 -1.34 5.50
CA GLU A 99 -13.24 -1.91 5.93
C GLU A 99 -13.13 -2.62 7.29
N HIS A 100 -11.99 -3.25 7.56
CA HIS A 100 -11.70 -3.93 8.83
C HIS A 100 -11.64 -2.97 10.03
N ILE A 101 -11.30 -1.70 9.79
CA ILE A 101 -11.13 -0.68 10.83
C ILE A 101 -12.40 0.18 10.99
N ARG A 102 -13.16 0.37 9.91
CA ARG A 102 -14.42 1.13 9.93
C ARG A 102 -15.56 0.41 10.65
N ARG A 103 -15.47 -0.91 10.83
CA ARG A 103 -16.44 -1.63 11.65
C ARG A 103 -16.09 -1.38 13.12
N PRO A 104 -16.97 -0.70 13.89
CA PRO A 104 -16.77 -0.66 15.33
C PRO A 104 -16.70 -2.10 15.82
N VAL A 105 -15.79 -2.37 16.75
CA VAL A 105 -15.82 -3.58 17.56
C VAL A 105 -17.20 -3.58 18.21
N ALA A 106 -18.15 -4.30 17.61
CA ALA A 106 -19.43 -4.52 18.25
C ALA A 106 -19.10 -5.30 19.52
N ASN A 107 -19.29 -4.65 20.67
CA ASN A 107 -19.06 -5.16 22.01
C ASN A 107 -19.47 -6.64 22.09
N VAL A 108 -18.50 -7.51 22.40
CA VAL A 108 -18.72 -8.87 22.91
C VAL A 108 -18.44 -8.85 24.39
#